data_AF-A0A4U8T5Z8-F1
#
_entry.id   AF-A0A4U8T5Z8-F1
#
_cell.length_a   1.000
_cell.length_b   1.000
_cell.length_c   1.000
_cell.angle_alpha   90.00
_cell.angle_beta   90.00
_cell.angle_gamma   90.00
#
_symmetry.space_group_name_H-M   'P 1'
#
loop_
_entity.id
_entity.type
_entity.pdbx_description
1 polymer ?
#
loop_
_entity_poly.entity_id
_entity_poly.type
_entity_poly.pdbx_seq_one_letter_code
_entity_poly.pdbx_strand_id
1 'polypeptide(L)' 'MKHFIIICLFLNIIYAESIESNVSPKPSFPCIRATTKIEKIICTDESGELQNLDSDMNEVFNIIMGKYDLAYMNKN' A
#
# COMPACT_ATOMS: atom_id res chain seq x y z
N MET A 1 29.21 18.19 -17.33
CA MET A 1 27.84 18.42 -17.84
C MET A 1 27.18 17.14 -18.35
N LYS A 2 27.82 16.36 -19.24
CA LYS A 2 27.26 15.10 -19.80
C LYS A 2 26.91 14.03 -18.73
N HIS A 3 27.75 13.87 -17.70
CA HIS A 3 27.47 12.93 -16.60
C HIS A 3 26.27 13.32 -15.72
N PHE A 4 26.01 14.62 -15.57
CA PHE A 4 24.89 15.12 -14.75
C PHE A 4 23.54 14.86 -15.45
N ILE A 5 23.50 15.00 -16.77
CA ILE A 5 22.33 14.68 -17.60
C ILE A 5 22.01 13.18 -17.54
N ILE A 6 23.04 12.33 -17.54
CA ILE A 6 22.89 10.87 -17.44
C ILE A 6 22.30 10.48 -16.08
N ILE A 7 22.77 11.08 -14.98
CA ILE A 7 22.23 10.83 -13.63
C ILE A 7 20.76 11.27 -13.54
N CYS A 8 20.39 12.41 -14.10
CA CYS A 8 18.99 12.85 -14.14
C CYS A 8 18.10 11.91 -14.96
N LEU A 9 18.59 11.35 -16.08
CA LEU A 9 17.84 10.38 -16.89
C LEU A 9 17.62 9.06 -16.13
N PHE A 10 18.63 8.57 -15.39
CA PHE A 10 18.47 7.37 -14.57
C PHE A 10 17.50 7.56 -13.39
N LEU A 11 17.48 8.75 -12.76
CA LEU A 11 16.54 9.04 -11.69
C LEU A 11 15.08 9.00 -12.16
N ASN A 12 14.78 9.48 -13.36
CA ASN A 12 13.40 9.46 -13.90
C ASN A 12 12.88 8.05 -14.20
N ILE A 13 13.77 7.09 -14.51
CA ILE A 13 13.38 5.69 -14.75
C ILE A 13 13.01 5.00 -13.43
N ILE A 14 13.65 5.38 -12.31
CA ILE A 14 13.38 4.80 -10.98
C ILE A 14 12.00 5.25 -10.43
N TYR A 15 11.46 6.38 -10.90
CA TYR A 15 10.13 6.87 -10.49
C TYR A 15 8.99 6.45 -11.43
N ALA A 16 9.28 5.71 -12.51
CA ALA A 16 8.28 5.29 -13.49
C ALA A 16 7.63 3.92 -13.18
N GLU A 17 7.81 3.37 -11.98
CA GLU A 17 7.05 2.20 -11.51
C GLU A 17 5.89 2.65 -10.61
N SER A 18 4.74 3.05 -11.20
CA SER A 18 3.39 2.82 -10.61
C SER A 18 2.22 3.43 -11.41
N ILE A 19 2.32 3.53 -12.74
CA ILE A 19 1.13 3.84 -13.56
C ILE A 19 0.82 2.62 -14.42
N GLU A 20 0.51 1.52 -13.76
CA GLU A 20 -0.24 0.44 -14.40
C GLU A 20 -1.28 -0.06 -13.39
N SER A 21 -2.54 0.18 -13.72
CA SER A 21 -3.73 -0.29 -13.00
C SER A 21 -3.94 -1.80 -13.20
N ASN A 22 -2.90 -2.58 -12.94
CA ASN A 22 -2.91 -4.03 -12.81
C ASN A 22 -2.44 -4.32 -11.38
N VAL A 23 -3.25 -3.92 -10.40
CA VAL A 23 -2.87 -3.90 -8.97
C VAL A 23 -2.58 -5.32 -8.53
N SER A 24 -1.28 -5.66 -8.48
CA SER A 24 -0.84 -6.88 -7.81
C SER A 24 -1.41 -6.88 -6.40
N PRO A 25 -2.00 -8.01 -5.93
CA PRO A 25 -2.59 -8.10 -4.61
C PRO A 25 -1.61 -7.60 -3.55
N LYS A 26 -1.97 -6.52 -2.85
CA LYS A 26 -1.06 -5.85 -1.91
C LYS A 26 -1.75 -5.69 -0.56
N PRO A 27 -1.20 -6.28 0.52
CA PRO A 27 -1.76 -6.10 1.85
C PRO A 27 -1.58 -4.66 2.34
N SER A 28 -2.31 -4.32 3.39
CA SER A 28 -2.30 -3.01 4.07
C SER A 28 -0.94 -2.65 4.71
N PHE A 29 -0.01 -3.61 4.75
CA PHE A 29 1.34 -3.46 5.28
C PHE A 29 2.39 -3.99 4.28
N PRO A 30 3.64 -3.50 4.32
CA PRO A 30 4.69 -4.01 3.45
C PRO A 30 5.20 -5.36 3.95
N CYS A 31 5.20 -6.38 3.09
CA CYS A 31 5.60 -7.76 3.43
C CYS A 31 7.03 -7.89 3.98
N ILE A 32 7.95 -6.99 3.60
CA ILE A 32 9.30 -6.93 4.19
C ILE A 32 9.30 -6.65 5.70
N ARG A 33 8.20 -6.11 6.23
CA ARG A 33 8.00 -5.81 7.66
C ARG A 33 7.13 -6.84 8.37
N ALA A 34 6.75 -7.94 7.72
CA ALA A 34 5.95 -8.99 8.33
C ALA A 34 6.71 -9.66 9.50
N THR A 35 6.20 -9.52 10.72
CA THR A 35 6.77 -10.09 11.94
C THR A 35 5.93 -11.24 12.48
N THR A 36 4.60 -11.13 12.39
CA THR A 36 3.66 -12.10 12.94
C THR A 36 3.43 -13.27 11.99
N LYS A 37 2.91 -14.38 12.53
CA LYS A 37 2.55 -15.55 11.73
C LYS A 37 1.47 -15.22 10.68
N ILE A 38 0.50 -14.39 11.06
CA ILE A 38 -0.61 -14.01 10.18
C ILE A 38 -0.11 -13.12 9.05
N GLU A 39 0.72 -12.11 9.35
CA GLU A 39 1.32 -11.25 8.33
C GLU A 39 2.12 -12.06 7.31
N LYS A 40 2.86 -13.06 7.76
CA LYS A 40 3.60 -13.97 6.87
C LYS A 40 2.66 -14.80 6.00
N ILE A 41 1.59 -15.36 6.57
CA ILE A 41 0.57 -16.12 5.81
C ILE A 41 -0.04 -15.25 4.71
N ILE A 42 -0.47 -14.03 5.05
CA ILE A 42 -1.02 -13.07 4.10
C ILE A 42 -0.01 -12.79 2.99
N CYS A 43 1.27 -12.58 3.32
CA CYS A 43 2.30 -12.30 2.31
C CYS A 43 2.67 -13.48 1.42
N THR A 44 2.50 -14.73 1.90
CA THR A 44 2.84 -15.95 1.15
C THR A 44 1.65 -16.54 0.38
N ASP A 45 0.47 -15.92 0.46
CA ASP A 45 -0.69 -16.38 -0.28
C ASP A 45 -0.53 -16.11 -1.78
N GLU A 46 -0.25 -17.18 -2.54
CA GLU A 46 -0.03 -17.06 -3.98
C GLU A 46 -1.31 -16.68 -4.75
N SER A 47 -2.49 -16.92 -4.17
CA SER A 47 -3.77 -16.63 -4.81
C SER A 47 -4.09 -15.14 -4.86
N GLY A 48 -3.52 -14.33 -3.94
CA GLY A 48 -3.84 -12.91 -3.84
C GLY A 48 -5.06 -12.60 -2.97
N GLU A 49 -5.84 -13.61 -2.59
CA GLU A 49 -7.14 -13.41 -1.94
C GLU A 49 -6.98 -12.82 -0.53
N LEU A 50 -5.98 -13.28 0.23
CA LEU A 50 -5.74 -12.78 1.57
C LEU A 50 -5.14 -11.37 1.59
N GLN A 51 -4.30 -11.02 0.61
CA GLN A 51 -3.78 -9.66 0.49
C GLN A 51 -4.91 -8.68 0.15
N ASN A 52 -5.82 -9.06 -0.74
CA ASN A 52 -6.98 -8.25 -1.09
C ASN A 52 -7.92 -8.09 0.10
N LEU A 53 -8.25 -9.18 0.79
CA LEU A 53 -9.10 -9.13 1.98
C LEU A 53 -8.53 -8.22 3.07
N ASP A 54 -7.22 -8.32 3.36
CA ASP A 54 -6.53 -7.46 4.32
C ASP A 54 -6.61 -5.98 3.92
N SER A 55 -6.39 -5.67 2.64
CA SER A 55 -6.51 -4.31 2.11
C SER A 55 -7.94 -3.77 2.24
N ASP A 56 -8.94 -4.55 1.82
CA ASP A 56 -10.35 -4.16 1.86
C ASP A 56 -10.82 -3.90 3.31
N MET A 57 -10.46 -4.80 4.23
CA MET A 57 -10.80 -4.64 5.65
C MET A 57 -10.14 -3.40 6.26
N ASN A 58 -8.89 -3.11 5.91
CA ASN A 58 -8.20 -1.91 6.37
C ASN A 58 -8.84 -0.64 5.80
N GLU A 59 -9.25 -0.63 4.53
CA GLU A 59 -9.99 0.50 3.95
C GLU A 59 -11.31 0.75 4.69
N VAL A 60 -12.11 -0.29 4.90
CA VAL A 60 -13.38 -0.19 5.63
C VAL A 60 -13.16 0.34 7.05
N PHE A 61 -12.15 -0.16 7.76
CA PHE A 61 -11.81 0.31 9.10
C PHE A 61 -11.45 1.81 9.10
N ASN A 62 -10.62 2.26 8.16
CA ASN A 62 -10.23 3.67 8.04
C ASN A 62 -11.43 4.57 7.73
N ILE A 63 -12.35 4.13 6.86
CA ILE A 63 -13.59 4.87 6.56
C ILE A 63 -14.44 5.00 7.83
N ILE A 64 -14.61 3.91 8.58
CA ILE A 64 -15.41 3.90 9.80
C ILE A 64 -14.79 4.84 10.84
N MET A 65 -13.49 4.72 11.10
CA MET A 65 -12.79 5.55 12.07
C MET A 65 -12.81 7.02 11.69
N GLY A 66 -12.55 7.36 10.42
CA GLY A 66 -12.65 8.74 9.94
C GLY A 66 -14.06 9.32 10.09
N LYS A 67 -15.11 8.52 9.85
CA LYS A 67 -16.50 8.94 10.10
C LYS A 67 -16.78 9.16 11.58
N TYR A 68 -16.26 8.30 12.46
CA TYR A 68 -16.36 8.51 13.90
C TYR A 68 -15.67 9.80 14.32
N ASP A 69 -14.44 10.03 13.87
CA ASP A 69 -13.68 11.25 14.20
C ASP A 69 -14.42 12.52 13.76
N LEU A 70 -14.98 12.53 12.54
CA LEU A 70 -15.83 13.63 12.04
C LEU A 70 -17.08 13.81 12.91
N ALA A 71 -17.74 12.72 13.30
CA ALA A 71 -18.92 12.78 14.16
C ALA A 71 -18.61 13.32 15.57
N TYR A 72 -17.43 13.02 16.12
CA TYR A 72 -16.97 13.60 17.40
C TYR A 72 -16.65 15.09 17.26
N MET A 73 -16.00 15.51 16.17
CA MET A 73 -15.65 16.91 15.94
C MET A 73 -16.87 17.81 15.71
N ASN A 74 -17.91 17.30 15.04
CA ASN A 74 -19.16 18.04 14.79
C ASN A 74 -20.11 18.12 16.01
N LYS A 75 -19.73 17.54 17.15
CA LYS A 75 -20.51 17.57 18.39
C LYS A 75 -20.11 18.71 19.34
N ASN A 76 -19.06 19.46 19.00
CA ASN A 76 -18.58 20.66 19.69
C ASN A 76 -18.99 21.92 18.94
#